data_AF-A0A1V6Z0D3-F1
#
_entry.id   AF-A0A1V6Z0D3-F1
#
_cell.length_a   1.000
_cell.length_b   1.000
_cell.length_c   1.000
_cell.angle_alpha   90.00
_cell.angle_beta   90.00
_cell.angle_gamma   90.00
#
_symmetry.space_group_name_H-M   'P 1'
#
loop_
_entity.id
_entity.type
_entity.pdbx_description
1 polymer ?
#
loop_
_entity_poly.entity_id
_entity_poly.type
_entity_poly.pdbx_seq_one_letter_code
_entity_poly.pdbx_strand_id
1 'polypeptide(L)'
;MSRKPARERHLNNVQVLANLIQAQKPVNNGNTSTEIIPDPLNLIMMANEFKEKIVFNGLIYIVVALMFIFFLLLSTFPGWHEEVDDDGEEREVKAFPSQAILSACLLTASASSGFGLISILWQHVNSSATATMAEILTYGAVSGHVGGAAMALGWLSIGLVALACVGLWVMKLSISLIRKLSDME
;
A
#
# COMPACT_ATOMS: atom_id res chain seq x y z
N MET A 1 61.77 9.72 10.13
CA MET A 1 60.54 10.56 10.12
C MET A 1 60.30 11.02 8.68
N SER A 2 59.61 10.20 7.88
CA SER A 2 59.49 10.36 6.43
C SER A 2 58.44 11.43 6.10
N ARG A 3 58.86 12.57 5.52
CA ARG A 3 57.96 13.62 5.06
C ARG A 3 57.20 13.09 3.84
N LYS A 4 55.91 12.76 4.00
CA LYS A 4 55.05 12.35 2.88
C LYS A 4 55.10 13.40 1.75
N PRO A 5 55.35 12.99 0.50
CA PRO A 5 55.56 13.90 -0.61
C PRO A 5 54.31 14.75 -0.84
N ALA A 6 54.48 16.05 -1.10
CA ALA A 6 53.40 17.04 -1.18
C ALA A 6 52.25 16.65 -2.12
N ARG A 7 52.53 15.87 -3.18
CA ARG A 7 51.54 15.39 -4.15
C ARG A 7 50.44 14.52 -3.53
N GLU A 8 50.74 13.68 -2.54
CA GLU A 8 49.73 12.86 -1.84
C GLU A 8 48.79 13.69 -0.96
N ARG A 9 49.29 14.80 -0.40
CA ARG A 9 48.46 15.73 0.40
C ARG A 9 47.44 16.45 -0.46
N HIS A 10 47.82 16.83 -1.68
CA HIS A 10 46.90 17.46 -2.62
C HIS A 10 45.80 16.49 -3.08
N LEU A 11 46.11 15.22 -3.35
CA LEU A 11 45.13 14.20 -3.69
C LEU A 11 44.09 13.99 -2.58
N ASN A 12 44.55 13.89 -1.31
CA ASN A 12 43.63 13.76 -0.18
C ASN A 12 42.75 15.01 0.01
N ASN A 13 43.30 16.20 -0.16
CA ASN A 13 42.52 17.44 -0.02
C ASN A 13 41.47 17.58 -1.13
N VAL A 14 41.78 17.17 -2.37
CA VAL A 14 40.82 17.16 -3.48
C VAL A 14 39.75 16.09 -3.24
N GLN A 15 40.10 14.92 -2.69
CA GLN A 15 39.12 13.90 -2.30
C GLN A 15 38.19 14.39 -1.18
N VAL A 16 38.73 15.09 -0.19
CA VAL A 16 37.95 15.71 0.90
C VAL A 16 37.06 16.82 0.36
N LEU A 17 37.56 17.69 -0.52
CA LEU A 17 36.77 18.71 -1.21
C LEU A 17 35.69 18.09 -2.10
N ALA A 18 35.99 17.01 -2.81
CA ALA A 18 35.01 16.29 -3.62
C ALA A 18 33.89 15.71 -2.76
N ASN A 19 34.23 15.08 -1.62
CA ASN A 19 33.24 14.59 -0.65
C ASN A 19 32.42 15.73 -0.03
N LEU A 20 33.04 16.88 0.27
CA LEU A 20 32.33 18.06 0.78
C LEU A 20 31.38 18.64 -0.27
N ILE A 21 31.79 18.69 -1.54
CA ILE A 21 30.94 19.14 -2.65
C ILE A 21 29.80 18.13 -2.92
N GLN A 22 30.07 16.83 -2.81
CA GLN A 22 29.04 15.79 -2.94
C GLN A 22 28.03 15.82 -1.78
N ALA A 23 28.49 16.12 -0.56
CA ALA A 23 27.62 16.37 0.60
C ALA A 23 26.80 17.66 0.44
N GLN A 24 27.30 18.63 -0.34
CA GLN A 24 26.62 19.88 -0.67
C GLN A 24 25.75 19.78 -1.93
N LYS A 25 25.62 18.60 -2.52
CA LYS A 25 24.82 18.41 -3.74
C LYS A 25 23.37 18.78 -3.41
N PRO A 26 22.79 19.80 -4.09
CA PRO A 26 21.46 20.29 -3.77
C PRO A 26 20.45 19.17 -4.01
N VAL A 27 19.67 18.86 -2.98
CA VAL A 27 18.46 18.03 -3.09
C VAL A 27 17.46 18.84 -3.91
N ASN A 28 17.36 18.48 -5.19
CA ASN A 28 16.54 19.20 -6.16
C ASN A 28 15.07 18.79 -5.99
N ASN A 29 14.42 19.33 -4.96
CA ASN A 29 12.99 19.10 -4.66
C ASN A 29 12.09 20.16 -5.33
N GLY A 30 12.28 20.44 -6.62
CA GLY A 30 11.24 21.06 -7.48
C GLY A 30 10.62 22.41 -7.09
N ASN A 31 11.00 23.03 -5.97
CA ASN A 31 10.53 24.34 -5.54
C ASN A 31 11.72 25.26 -5.21
N THR A 32 11.62 26.48 -5.71
CA THR A 32 12.69 27.47 -5.77
C THR A 32 12.92 28.13 -4.40
N SER A 33 13.86 27.61 -3.62
CA SER A 33 14.62 28.37 -2.62
C SER A 33 15.75 27.51 -2.09
N THR A 34 16.93 27.68 -2.68
CA THR A 34 18.15 26.92 -2.36
C THR A 34 18.77 27.45 -1.06
N GLU A 35 18.16 27.13 0.08
CA GLU A 35 18.83 27.27 1.37
C GLU A 35 19.75 26.05 1.54
N ILE A 36 21.06 26.28 1.41
CA ILE A 36 22.07 25.27 1.74
C ILE A 36 22.08 25.18 3.26
N ILE A 37 21.22 24.34 3.83
CA ILE A 37 21.34 23.94 5.23
C ILE A 37 22.60 23.06 5.27
N PRO A 38 23.72 23.54 5.85
CA PRO A 38 24.88 22.70 6.01
C PRO A 38 24.49 21.65 7.04
N ASP A 39 24.37 20.39 6.61
CA ASP A 39 24.20 19.24 7.50
C ASP A 39 25.59 18.61 7.72
N PRO A 40 26.40 19.14 8.66
CA PRO A 40 27.79 18.71 8.86
C PRO A 40 27.91 17.26 9.34
N LEU A 41 26.79 16.65 9.76
CA LEU A 41 26.76 15.31 10.33
C LEU A 41 25.96 14.32 9.46
N ASN A 42 25.51 14.74 8.28
CA ASN A 42 24.76 13.93 7.31
C ASN A 42 23.53 13.23 7.91
N LEU A 43 22.89 13.86 8.90
CA LEU A 43 21.75 13.34 9.64
C LEU A 43 20.49 13.27 8.77
N ILE A 44 20.29 14.22 7.85
CA ILE A 44 19.19 14.20 6.87
C ILE A 44 19.32 12.99 5.94
N MET A 45 20.55 12.67 5.50
CA MET A 45 20.78 11.54 4.61
C MET A 45 20.63 10.21 5.35
N MET A 46 21.17 10.09 6.57
CA MET A 46 20.98 8.93 7.43
C MET A 46 19.50 8.69 7.78
N ALA A 47 18.74 9.75 8.10
CA ALA A 47 17.32 9.64 8.38
C ALA A 47 16.52 9.20 7.13
N ASN A 48 16.89 9.69 5.95
CA ASN A 48 16.25 9.29 4.70
C ASN A 48 16.61 7.83 4.35
N GLU A 49 17.84 7.40 4.59
CA GLU A 49 18.29 6.04 4.35
C GLU A 49 17.69 5.02 5.34
N PHE A 50 17.49 5.43 6.60
CA PHE A 50 16.77 4.63 7.60
C PHE A 50 15.28 4.47 7.23
N LYS A 51 14.63 5.55 6.79
CA LYS A 51 13.25 5.53 6.26
C LYS A 51 13.13 4.58 5.08
N GLU A 52 14.01 4.68 4.09
CA GLU A 52 13.99 3.81 2.91
C GLU A 52 14.22 2.33 3.26
N LYS A 53 15.06 2.04 4.26
CA LYS A 53 15.32 0.67 4.70
C LYS A 53 14.22 0.06 5.58
N ILE A 54 13.38 0.88 6.23
CA ILE A 54 12.30 0.40 7.12
C ILE A 54 10.95 0.20 6.43
N VAL A 55 10.72 0.88 5.31
CA VAL A 55 9.46 0.77 4.57
C VAL A 55 9.47 -0.53 3.75
N PHE A 56 9.03 -1.63 4.37
CA PHE A 56 8.79 -2.90 3.68
C PHE A 56 7.51 -2.81 2.83
N ASN A 57 7.68 -2.53 1.54
CA ASN A 57 6.56 -2.47 0.58
C ASN A 57 6.03 -3.86 0.17
N GLY A 58 6.61 -4.97 0.63
CA GLY A 58 6.18 -6.32 0.21
C GLY A 58 4.71 -6.61 0.49
N LEU A 59 4.16 -6.09 1.59
CA LEU A 59 2.78 -6.35 1.99
C LEU A 59 1.75 -5.75 1.02
N ILE A 60 2.01 -4.55 0.47
CA ILE A 60 1.08 -3.93 -0.48
C ILE A 60 1.03 -4.71 -1.81
N TYR A 61 2.18 -5.25 -2.26
CA TYR A 61 2.22 -6.09 -3.47
C TYR A 61 1.41 -7.37 -3.30
N ILE A 62 1.46 -7.99 -2.12
CA ILE A 62 0.66 -9.17 -1.80
C ILE A 62 -0.84 -8.81 -1.83
N VAL A 63 -1.24 -7.68 -1.22
CA VAL A 63 -2.64 -7.21 -1.23
C VAL A 63 -3.14 -6.97 -2.65
N VAL A 64 -2.35 -6.34 -3.52
CA VAL A 64 -2.71 -6.12 -4.92
C VAL A 64 -2.92 -7.46 -5.66
N ALA A 65 -2.05 -8.45 -5.44
CA ALA A 65 -2.21 -9.78 -6.02
C ALA A 65 -3.47 -10.50 -5.50
N LEU A 66 -3.76 -10.42 -4.20
CA LEU A 66 -4.99 -10.98 -3.63
C LEU A 66 -6.25 -10.30 -4.17
N MET A 67 -6.24 -8.97 -4.33
CA MET A 67 -7.34 -8.21 -4.94
C MET A 67 -7.60 -8.67 -6.37
N PHE A 68 -6.55 -8.88 -7.16
CA PHE A 68 -6.68 -9.39 -8.52
C PHE A 68 -7.33 -10.78 -8.55
N ILE A 69 -6.87 -11.70 -7.69
CA ILE A 69 -7.48 -13.03 -7.53
C ILE A 69 -8.95 -12.91 -7.12
N PHE A 70 -9.27 -12.02 -6.18
CA PHE A 70 -10.63 -11.77 -5.75
C PHE A 70 -11.55 -11.33 -6.91
N PHE A 71 -11.10 -10.42 -7.77
CA PHE A 71 -11.86 -10.02 -8.96
C PHE A 71 -12.06 -11.17 -9.96
N LEU A 72 -11.05 -12.04 -10.15
CA LEU A 72 -11.20 -13.22 -11.00
C LEU A 72 -12.24 -14.20 -10.44
N LEU A 73 -12.27 -14.39 -9.12
CA LEU A 73 -13.27 -15.23 -8.48
C LEU A 73 -14.68 -14.63 -8.62
N LEU A 74 -14.83 -13.31 -8.46
CA LEU A 74 -16.11 -12.62 -8.71
C LEU A 74 -16.57 -12.77 -10.16
N SER A 75 -15.64 -12.72 -11.12
CA SER A 75 -15.95 -12.91 -12.54
C SER A 75 -16.42 -14.34 -12.87
N THR A 76 -16.18 -15.30 -11.99
CA THR A 76 -16.60 -16.70 -12.15
C THR A 76 -18.05 -16.92 -11.68
N PHE A 77 -18.72 -15.90 -11.15
CA PHE A 77 -20.12 -16.06 -10.76
C PHE A 77 -20.99 -16.36 -11.99
N PRO A 78 -21.79 -17.45 -11.97
CA PRO A 78 -22.61 -17.81 -13.10
C PRO A 78 -23.62 -16.69 -13.39
N GLY A 79 -23.68 -16.32 -14.66
CA GLY A 79 -24.63 -15.33 -15.17
C GLY A 79 -26.07 -15.84 -15.15
N TRP A 80 -27.00 -14.95 -15.48
CA TRP A 80 -28.38 -15.33 -15.75
C TRP A 80 -28.41 -16.32 -16.92
N HIS A 81 -29.10 -17.44 -16.75
CA HIS A 81 -29.35 -18.38 -17.83
C HIS A 81 -30.87 -18.56 -17.96
N GLU A 82 -31.35 -18.54 -19.19
CA GLU A 82 -32.74 -18.85 -19.51
C GLU A 82 -32.87 -20.36 -19.60
N GLU A 83 -33.79 -20.93 -18.83
CA GLU A 83 -34.19 -22.33 -18.94
C GLU A 83 -35.64 -22.36 -19.46
N VAL A 84 -35.91 -23.23 -20.43
CA VAL A 84 -37.28 -23.45 -20.94
C VAL A 84 -37.89 -24.57 -20.11
N ASP A 85 -38.98 -24.27 -19.43
CA ASP A 85 -39.73 -25.25 -18.62
C ASP A 85 -40.47 -26.27 -19.53
N ASP A 86 -40.92 -27.39 -18.96
CA ASP A 86 -41.63 -28.46 -19.68
C ASP A 86 -42.99 -27.98 -20.27
N ASP A 87 -43.51 -26.85 -19.77
CA ASP A 87 -44.70 -26.14 -20.26
C ASP A 87 -44.39 -25.11 -21.37
N GLY A 88 -43.13 -24.95 -21.77
CA GLY A 88 -42.69 -24.00 -22.80
C GLY A 88 -42.62 -22.53 -22.35
N GLU A 89 -42.68 -22.28 -21.04
CA GLU A 89 -42.49 -20.95 -20.45
C GLU A 89 -40.99 -20.67 -20.25
N GLU A 90 -40.51 -19.54 -20.78
CA GLU A 90 -39.13 -19.08 -20.60
C GLU A 90 -38.97 -18.55 -19.16
N ARG A 91 -38.16 -19.24 -18.35
CA ARG A 91 -37.87 -18.82 -16.97
C ARG A 91 -36.41 -18.44 -16.83
N GLU A 92 -36.16 -17.18 -16.48
CA GLU A 92 -34.82 -16.73 -16.11
C GLU A 92 -34.45 -17.32 -14.74
N VAL A 93 -33.54 -18.30 -14.71
CA VAL A 93 -33.07 -18.92 -13.47
C VAL A 93 -31.65 -18.48 -13.20
N LYS A 94 -31.46 -17.76 -12.09
CA LYS A 94 -30.11 -17.44 -11.62
C LYS A 94 -29.53 -18.64 -10.89
N ALA A 95 -28.59 -19.34 -11.52
CA ALA A 95 -27.87 -20.43 -10.87
C ALA A 95 -27.20 -19.93 -9.59
N PHE A 96 -27.48 -20.59 -8.45
CA PHE A 96 -26.82 -20.26 -7.20
C PHE A 96 -25.31 -20.52 -7.34
N PRO A 97 -24.45 -19.55 -6.97
CA PRO A 97 -23.01 -19.76 -7.05
C PRO A 97 -22.59 -20.92 -6.15
N SER A 98 -21.58 -21.69 -6.61
CA SER A 98 -21.10 -22.84 -5.84
C SER A 98 -20.56 -22.39 -4.47
N GLN A 99 -20.91 -23.15 -3.42
CA GLN A 99 -20.55 -22.80 -2.04
C GLN A 99 -19.03 -22.71 -1.82
N ALA A 100 -18.26 -23.50 -2.58
CA ALA A 100 -16.80 -23.49 -2.54
C ALA A 100 -16.20 -22.20 -3.11
N ILE A 101 -16.75 -21.68 -4.21
CA ILE A 101 -16.29 -20.41 -4.78
C ILE A 101 -16.68 -19.26 -3.85
N LEU A 102 -17.91 -19.26 -3.31
CA LEU A 102 -18.34 -18.21 -2.39
C LEU A 102 -17.52 -18.16 -1.11
N SER A 103 -17.14 -19.31 -0.53
CA SER A 103 -16.26 -19.37 0.64
C SER A 103 -14.83 -18.94 0.30
N ALA A 104 -14.31 -19.33 -0.86
CA ALA A 104 -13.01 -18.88 -1.35
C ALA A 104 -12.98 -17.35 -1.55
N CYS A 105 -13.99 -16.78 -2.23
CA CYS A 105 -14.15 -15.34 -2.39
C CYS A 105 -14.09 -14.62 -1.04
N LEU A 106 -14.81 -15.14 -0.05
CA LEU A 106 -14.90 -14.53 1.27
C LEU A 106 -13.57 -14.59 2.04
N LEU A 107 -12.85 -15.71 1.95
CA LEU A 107 -11.52 -15.84 2.54
C LEU A 107 -10.51 -14.90 1.87
N THR A 108 -10.51 -14.83 0.55
CA THR A 108 -9.61 -13.92 -0.18
C THR A 108 -9.94 -12.46 0.08
N ALA A 109 -11.22 -12.08 0.12
CA ALA A 109 -11.66 -10.71 0.43
C ALA A 109 -11.29 -10.28 1.85
N SER A 110 -11.54 -11.15 2.84
CA SER A 110 -11.20 -10.88 4.24
C SER A 110 -9.68 -10.81 4.46
N ALA A 111 -8.91 -11.71 3.86
CA ALA A 111 -7.45 -11.66 3.89
C ALA A 111 -6.92 -10.38 3.23
N SER A 112 -7.43 -10.00 2.06
CA SER A 112 -7.05 -8.77 1.36
C SER A 112 -7.38 -7.52 2.18
N SER A 113 -8.57 -7.48 2.81
CA SER A 113 -8.96 -6.37 3.68
C SER A 113 -8.06 -6.28 4.91
N GLY A 114 -7.74 -7.41 5.56
CA GLY A 114 -6.89 -7.45 6.75
C GLY A 114 -5.45 -7.00 6.45
N PHE A 115 -4.81 -7.61 5.44
CA PHE A 115 -3.45 -7.23 5.05
C PHE A 115 -3.37 -5.79 4.50
N GLY A 116 -4.39 -5.34 3.77
CA GLY A 116 -4.49 -3.96 3.28
C GLY A 116 -4.56 -2.95 4.41
N LEU A 117 -5.37 -3.24 5.44
CA LEU A 117 -5.51 -2.38 6.62
C LEU A 117 -4.20 -2.31 7.41
N ILE A 118 -3.55 -3.46 7.64
CA ILE A 118 -2.22 -3.50 8.29
C ILE A 118 -1.19 -2.68 7.49
N SER A 119 -1.17 -2.82 6.17
CA SER A 119 -0.23 -2.11 5.30
C SER A 119 -0.42 -0.59 5.37
N ILE A 120 -1.66 -0.10 5.27
CA ILE A 120 -1.95 1.33 5.28
C ILE A 120 -1.72 1.95 6.66
N LEU A 121 -2.07 1.25 7.75
CA LEU A 121 -1.71 1.68 9.10
C LEU A 121 -0.20 1.78 9.27
N TRP A 122 0.55 0.79 8.79
CA TRP A 122 2.00 0.80 8.85
C TRP A 122 2.61 1.96 8.06
N GLN A 123 2.11 2.23 6.85
CA GLN A 123 2.54 3.38 6.05
C GLN A 123 2.20 4.71 6.72
N HIS A 124 1.04 4.82 7.38
CA HIS A 124 0.63 6.01 8.10
C HIS A 124 1.53 6.27 9.32
N VAL A 125 1.85 5.23 10.10
CA VAL A 125 2.77 5.31 11.25
C VAL A 125 4.18 5.67 10.79
N ASN A 126 4.71 5.01 9.76
CA ASN A 126 6.05 5.30 9.23
C ASN A 126 6.15 6.72 8.67
N SER A 127 5.12 7.18 7.95
CA SER A 127 5.07 8.53 7.42
C SER A 127 5.02 9.57 8.55
N SER A 128 4.25 9.31 9.60
CA SER A 128 4.15 10.20 10.76
C SER A 128 5.46 10.25 11.54
N ALA A 129 6.09 9.10 11.81
CA ALA A 129 7.37 9.02 12.49
C ALA A 129 8.48 9.75 11.71
N THR A 130 8.50 9.60 10.37
CA THR A 130 9.41 10.34 9.51
C THR A 130 9.18 11.84 9.60
N ALA A 131 7.93 12.29 9.52
CA ALA A 131 7.59 13.71 9.58
C ALA A 131 8.04 14.33 10.90
N THR A 132 7.78 13.65 12.02
CA THR A 132 8.21 14.10 13.36
C THR A 132 9.74 14.07 13.51
N MET A 133 10.43 13.04 12.99
CA MET A 133 11.90 13.00 13.01
C MET A 133 12.51 14.13 12.17
N ALA A 134 11.96 14.41 10.98
CA ALA A 134 12.42 15.50 10.13
C ALA A 134 12.18 16.87 10.80
N GLU A 135 11.04 17.05 11.46
CA GLU A 135 10.71 18.28 12.20
C GLU A 135 11.67 18.50 13.37
N ILE A 136 11.95 17.47 14.17
CA ILE A 136 12.87 17.53 15.31
C ILE A 136 14.30 17.81 14.84
N LEU A 137 14.77 17.14 13.77
CA LEU A 137 16.14 17.28 13.28
C LEU A 137 16.39 18.61 12.56
N THR A 138 15.34 19.27 12.06
CA THR A 138 15.45 20.55 11.33
C THR A 138 15.05 21.76 12.16
N TYR A 139 14.86 21.63 13.48
CA TYR A 139 14.33 22.69 14.34
C TYR A 139 13.01 23.30 13.81
N GLY A 140 12.17 22.48 13.17
CA GLY A 140 10.91 22.93 12.57
C GLY A 140 11.04 23.67 11.23
N ALA A 141 12.23 23.72 10.62
CA ALA A 141 12.43 24.40 9.33
C ALA A 141 11.78 23.66 8.13
N VAL A 142 11.49 22.36 8.26
CA VAL A 142 10.84 21.55 7.21
C VAL A 142 9.63 20.81 7.77
N SER A 143 8.42 21.18 7.32
CA SER A 143 7.21 20.39 7.55
C SER A 143 7.07 19.30 6.48
N GLY A 144 7.15 18.04 6.89
CA GLY A 144 6.83 16.90 6.02
C GLY A 144 5.33 16.81 5.79
N HIS A 145 4.86 17.16 4.59
CA HIS A 145 3.46 16.96 4.21
C HIS A 145 3.27 15.56 3.62
N VAL A 146 2.41 14.76 4.25
CA VAL A 146 1.94 13.50 3.67
C VAL A 146 0.93 13.84 2.58
N GLY A 147 1.04 13.25 1.40
CA GLY A 147 0.12 13.49 0.29
C GLY A 147 -1.33 13.12 0.68
N GLY A 148 -2.12 14.09 1.10
CA GLY A 148 -3.48 13.87 1.59
C GLY A 148 -4.39 13.18 0.56
N ALA A 149 -4.20 13.47 -0.72
CA ALA A 149 -4.90 12.80 -1.82
C ALA A 149 -4.59 11.29 -1.88
N ALA A 150 -3.32 10.90 -1.72
CA ALA A 150 -2.92 9.50 -1.69
C ALA A 150 -3.48 8.78 -0.45
N MET A 151 -3.51 9.46 0.70
CA MET A 151 -4.10 8.92 1.92
C MET A 151 -5.61 8.72 1.78
N ALA A 152 -6.32 9.68 1.20
CA ALA A 152 -7.76 9.58 0.97
C ALA A 152 -8.12 8.40 0.04
N LEU A 153 -7.37 8.22 -1.05
CA LEU A 153 -7.56 7.09 -1.97
C LEU A 153 -7.26 5.74 -1.30
N GLY A 154 -6.24 5.66 -0.43
CA GLY A 154 -5.93 4.45 0.34
C GLY A 154 -7.07 4.03 1.29
N TRP A 155 -7.59 4.98 2.07
CA TRP A 155 -8.71 4.72 2.99
C TRP A 155 -10.00 4.40 2.25
N LEU A 156 -10.28 5.10 1.14
CA LEU A 156 -11.42 4.82 0.28
C LEU A 156 -11.34 3.41 -0.31
N SER A 157 -10.15 2.97 -0.74
CA SER A 157 -9.94 1.61 -1.23
C SER A 157 -10.21 0.56 -0.14
N ILE A 158 -9.75 0.77 1.10
CA ILE A 158 -10.07 -0.14 2.21
C ILE A 158 -11.58 -0.17 2.44
N GLY A 159 -12.24 0.99 2.45
CA GLY A 159 -13.69 1.09 2.65
C GLY A 159 -14.47 0.31 1.60
N LEU A 160 -14.09 0.42 0.33
CA LEU A 160 -14.70 -0.34 -0.77
C LEU A 160 -14.51 -1.86 -0.62
N VAL A 161 -13.30 -2.31 -0.29
CA VAL A 161 -13.01 -3.75 -0.08
C VAL A 161 -13.77 -4.30 1.14
N ALA A 162 -13.84 -3.53 2.22
CA ALA A 162 -14.61 -3.90 3.41
C ALA A 162 -16.11 -4.00 3.09
N LEU A 163 -16.65 -3.04 2.33
CA LEU A 163 -18.04 -3.07 1.87
C LEU A 163 -18.33 -4.29 1.00
N ALA A 164 -17.43 -4.61 0.07
CA ALA A 164 -17.54 -5.82 -0.75
C ALA A 164 -17.52 -7.10 0.11
N CYS A 165 -16.68 -7.16 1.14
CA CYS A 165 -16.62 -8.28 2.08
C CYS A 165 -17.94 -8.44 2.85
N VAL A 166 -18.54 -7.34 3.32
CA VAL A 166 -19.85 -7.35 3.98
C VAL A 166 -20.94 -7.81 3.01
N GLY A 167 -20.93 -7.33 1.77
CA GLY A 167 -21.89 -7.76 0.74
C GLY A 167 -21.85 -9.26 0.48
N LEU A 168 -20.66 -9.84 0.36
CA LEU A 168 -20.50 -11.31 0.20
C LEU A 168 -20.93 -12.08 1.45
N TRP A 169 -20.71 -11.52 2.64
CA TRP A 169 -21.14 -12.14 3.89
C TRP A 169 -22.67 -12.19 3.99
N VAL A 170 -23.35 -11.10 3.66
CA VAL A 170 -24.83 -11.05 3.59
C VAL A 170 -25.36 -12.01 2.51
N MET A 171 -24.72 -12.06 1.34
CA MET A 171 -25.10 -12.98 0.27
C MET A 171 -25.02 -14.45 0.71
N LYS A 172 -23.94 -14.82 1.43
CA LYS A 172 -23.77 -16.17 1.98
C LYS A 172 -24.88 -16.49 3.00
N LEU A 173 -25.21 -15.56 3.89
CA LEU A 173 -26.28 -15.75 4.87
C LEU A 173 -27.64 -15.92 4.20
N SER A 174 -27.95 -15.11 3.19
CA SER A 174 -29.20 -15.20 2.43
C SER A 174 -29.39 -16.58 1.79
N ILE A 175 -28.36 -17.10 1.09
CA ILE A 175 -28.44 -18.43 0.45
C ILE A 175 -28.59 -19.53 1.51
N SER A 176 -27.90 -19.42 2.63
CA SER A 176 -28.02 -20.39 3.73
C SER A 176 -29.43 -20.40 4.33
N LEU A 177 -30.08 -19.23 4.41
CA LEU A 177 -31.41 -19.09 4.97
C LEU A 177 -32.48 -19.65 4.03
N ILE A 178 -32.38 -19.37 2.72
CA ILE A 178 -33.28 -19.92 1.70
C ILE A 178 -33.20 -21.45 1.68
N ARG A 179 -31.99 -22.02 1.63
CA ARG A 179 -31.81 -23.48 1.65
C ARG A 179 -32.43 -24.12 2.89
N LYS A 180 -32.24 -23.52 4.06
CA LYS A 180 -32.79 -24.03 5.30
C LYS A 180 -34.33 -24.00 5.30
N LEU A 181 -34.94 -22.97 4.72
CA LEU A 181 -36.40 -22.90 4.59
C LEU A 181 -36.94 -23.93 3.60
N SER A 182 -36.27 -24.13 2.46
CA SER A 182 -36.68 -25.13 1.46
C SER A 182 -36.50 -26.58 1.91
N ASP A 183 -35.51 -26.87 2.77
CA ASP A 183 -35.28 -28.22 3.33
C ASP A 183 -36.27 -28.57 4.46
N MET A 184 -37.06 -27.60 4.94
CA MET A 184 -38.08 -27.78 5.98
C MET A 184 -39.48 -28.08 5.42
N GLU A 185 -39.64 -28.10 4.10
CA GLU A 185 -40.84 -28.53 3.37
C GLU A 185 -40.65 -29.95 2.81
#